data_AF-A0A557R193-F1
#
_entry.id   AF-A0A557R193-F1
#
_cell.length_a   1.000
_cell.length_b   1.000
_cell.length_c   1.000
_cell.angle_alpha   90.00
_cell.angle_beta   90.00
_cell.angle_gamma   90.00
#
_symmetry.space_group_name_H-M   'P 1'
#
loop_
_entity.id
_entity.type
_entity.pdbx_description
1 polymer ?
#
loop_
_entity_poly.entity_id
_entity_poly.type
_entity_poly.pdbx_seq_one_letter_code
_entity_poly.pdbx_strand_id
1 'polypeptide(L)'
;MTRPLRLSALLFACLLSAIGAGVAHAADDTDSSQNLRAQARSIRKAAEADFAQRESGCYDRFRVNACLDDVREDRTAQMQTARKLEARANRIDRGERIKAMEARLREAEERRARPTPVPLVPLPGNQ
;
A
#
# COMPACT_ATOMS: atom_id res chain seq x y z
N MET A 1 41.37 -29.70 31.23
CA MET A 1 40.50 -29.87 30.03
C MET A 1 39.07 -29.48 30.39
N THR A 2 38.81 -28.17 30.44
CA THR A 2 37.52 -27.57 30.80
C THR A 2 36.75 -27.25 29.52
N ARG A 3 35.52 -27.74 29.43
CA ARG A 3 34.65 -27.74 28.24
C ARG A 3 34.03 -26.35 28.00
N PRO A 4 34.38 -25.61 26.92
CA PRO A 4 33.80 -24.29 26.64
C PRO A 4 32.52 -24.33 25.79
N LEU A 5 32.06 -25.51 25.36
CA LEU A 5 31.01 -25.64 24.34
C LEU A 5 29.58 -25.31 24.80
N ARG A 6 29.30 -25.13 26.10
CA ARG A 6 27.92 -24.88 26.57
C ARG A 6 27.50 -23.40 26.54
N LEU A 7 28.44 -22.46 26.52
CA LEU A 7 28.10 -21.02 26.44
C LEU A 7 27.72 -20.58 25.02
N SER A 8 28.25 -21.24 23.99
CA SER A 8 28.00 -20.86 22.58
C SER A 8 26.57 -21.15 22.12
N ALA A 9 25.93 -22.20 22.67
CA ALA A 9 24.56 -22.58 22.31
C ALA A 9 23.48 -21.60 22.83
N LEU A 10 23.73 -20.94 23.97
CA LEU A 10 22.79 -19.98 24.56
C LEU A 10 22.76 -18.64 23.83
N LEU A 11 23.90 -18.20 23.29
CA LEU A 11 23.99 -16.97 22.50
C LEU A 11 23.28 -17.09 21.15
N PHE A 12 23.33 -18.26 20.50
CA PHE A 12 22.67 -18.47 19.21
C PHE A 12 21.14 -18.55 19.32
N ALA A 13 20.61 -19.04 20.44
CA ALA A 13 19.16 -19.10 20.68
C ALA A 13 18.51 -17.74 20.95
N CYS A 14 19.26 -16.76 21.50
CA CYS A 14 18.75 -15.40 21.72
C CYS A 14 18.62 -14.57 20.44
N LEU A 15 19.44 -14.86 19.42
CA LEU A 15 19.44 -14.10 18.17
C LEU A 15 18.28 -14.47 17.22
N LEU A 16 17.62 -15.62 17.42
CA LEU A 16 16.49 -16.05 16.58
C LEU A 16 15.12 -15.51 17.01
N SER A 17 15.00 -14.99 18.24
CA SER A 17 13.72 -14.54 18.81
C SER A 17 13.30 -13.13 18.38
N ALA A 18 14.14 -12.42 17.62
CA ALA A 18 13.91 -11.02 17.23
C ALA A 18 13.20 -10.87 15.86
N ILE A 19 12.92 -11.97 15.15
CA ILE A 19 12.30 -11.95 13.82
C ILE A 19 10.86 -12.43 13.94
N GLY A 20 9.93 -11.55 14.34
CA GLY A 20 8.52 -11.96 14.30
C GLY A 20 7.54 -11.15 15.12
N ALA A 21 7.56 -9.82 15.03
CA ALA A 21 6.41 -9.02 15.48
C ALA A 21 6.33 -7.69 14.72
N GLY A 22 6.39 -7.76 13.38
CA GLY A 22 5.83 -6.69 12.55
C GLY A 22 4.31 -6.78 12.58
N VAL A 23 3.70 -6.47 13.72
CA VAL A 23 2.28 -6.15 13.79
C VAL A 23 2.09 -4.92 12.91
N ALA A 24 1.59 -5.16 11.69
CA ALA A 24 1.01 -4.12 10.88
C ALA A 24 -0.11 -3.54 11.74
N HIS A 25 0.15 -2.39 12.37
CA HIS A 25 -0.90 -1.52 12.88
C HIS A 25 -1.80 -1.25 11.67
N ALA A 26 -2.92 -1.97 11.58
CA ALA A 26 -4.06 -1.55 10.82
C ALA A 26 -4.58 -0.31 11.56
N ALA A 27 -3.89 0.81 11.38
CA ALA A 27 -4.44 2.11 11.69
C ALA A 27 -5.70 2.21 10.82
N ASP A 28 -6.84 2.02 11.47
CA ASP A 28 -8.16 2.33 10.95
C ASP A 28 -8.30 3.86 10.90
N ASP A 29 -7.43 4.49 10.11
CA ASP A 29 -7.63 5.86 9.67
C ASP A 29 -8.58 5.77 8.49
N THR A 30 -9.82 6.23 8.68
CA THR A 30 -10.89 6.37 7.68
C THR A 30 -10.56 7.46 6.65
N ASP A 31 -9.30 7.51 6.21
CA ASP A 31 -8.82 8.51 5.29
C ASP A 31 -9.13 8.06 3.86
N SER A 32 -9.88 8.89 3.14
CA SER A 32 -10.29 8.57 1.77
C SER A 32 -9.06 8.40 0.86
N SER A 33 -9.20 7.62 -0.22
CA SER A 33 -8.11 7.47 -1.19
C SER A 33 -7.69 8.81 -1.81
N GLN A 34 -8.60 9.77 -1.89
CA GLN A 34 -8.32 11.13 -2.36
C GLN A 34 -7.46 11.92 -1.37
N ASN A 35 -7.77 11.85 -0.07
CA ASN A 35 -6.99 12.49 0.99
C ASN A 35 -5.56 11.96 1.04
N LEU A 36 -5.41 10.63 1.02
CA LEU A 36 -4.09 9.97 1.01
C LEU A 36 -3.24 10.41 -0.19
N ARG A 37 -3.86 10.57 -1.36
CA ARG A 37 -3.19 11.08 -2.55
C ARG A 37 -2.85 12.56 -2.43
N ALA A 38 -3.71 13.37 -1.84
CA ALA A 38 -3.43 14.78 -1.60
C ALA A 38 -2.23 14.95 -0.65
N GLN A 39 -2.19 14.18 0.43
CA GLN A 39 -1.06 14.14 1.37
C GLN A 39 0.22 13.67 0.67
N ALA A 40 0.18 12.58 -0.09
CA ALA A 40 1.34 12.10 -0.84
C ALA A 40 1.88 13.16 -1.81
N ARG A 41 1.00 13.85 -2.56
CA ARG A 41 1.40 14.96 -3.44
C ARG A 41 2.03 16.11 -2.68
N SER A 42 1.48 16.47 -1.51
CA SER A 42 2.03 17.52 -0.66
C SER A 42 3.45 17.17 -0.21
N ILE A 43 3.65 15.94 0.30
CA ILE A 43 4.96 15.46 0.73
C ILE A 43 5.97 15.48 -0.42
N ARG A 44 5.59 15.02 -1.62
CA ARG A 44 6.48 15.05 -2.79
C ARG A 44 6.92 16.47 -3.15
N LYS A 45 5.96 17.41 -3.16
CA LYS A 45 6.26 18.82 -3.46
C LYS A 45 7.18 19.44 -2.41
N ALA A 46 6.89 19.22 -1.13
CA ALA A 46 7.74 19.69 -0.04
C ALA A 46 9.15 19.11 -0.15
N ALA A 47 9.26 17.80 -0.36
CA ALA A 47 10.54 17.12 -0.51
C ALA A 47 11.39 17.64 -1.68
N GLU A 48 10.76 17.92 -2.82
CA GLU A 48 11.44 18.50 -3.98
C GLU A 48 11.86 19.95 -3.73
N ALA A 49 11.03 20.75 -3.07
CA ALA A 49 11.37 22.13 -2.70
C ALA A 49 12.51 22.19 -1.69
N ASP A 50 12.44 21.38 -0.63
CA ASP A 50 13.47 21.29 0.41
C ASP A 50 14.80 20.79 -0.18
N PHE A 51 14.75 19.81 -1.09
CA PHE A 51 15.93 19.33 -1.78
C PHE A 51 16.57 20.45 -2.62
N ALA A 52 15.79 21.12 -3.47
CA ALA A 52 16.30 22.19 -4.33
C ALA A 52 16.89 23.36 -3.51
N GLN A 53 16.26 23.72 -2.41
CA GLN A 53 16.75 24.77 -1.52
C GLN A 53 18.08 24.39 -0.84
N ARG A 54 18.23 23.14 -0.41
CA ARG A 54 19.43 22.71 0.32
C ARG A 54 20.58 22.31 -0.61
N GLU A 55 20.28 21.80 -1.79
CA GLU A 55 21.28 21.38 -2.78
C GLU A 55 22.21 22.53 -3.17
N SER A 56 21.68 23.73 -3.40
CA SER A 56 22.52 24.89 -3.74
C SER A 56 23.50 25.22 -2.62
N GLY A 57 23.06 25.19 -1.36
CA GLY A 57 23.90 25.46 -0.20
C GLY A 57 24.96 24.38 0.09
N CYS A 58 24.84 23.18 -0.50
CA CYS A 58 25.86 22.15 -0.38
C CYS A 58 27.13 22.49 -1.18
N TYR A 59 27.00 23.22 -2.28
CA TYR A 59 28.15 23.59 -3.12
C TYR A 59 29.09 24.60 -2.46
N ASP A 60 28.61 25.37 -1.48
CA ASP A 60 29.42 26.30 -0.71
C ASP A 60 30.23 25.63 0.42
N ARG A 61 30.01 24.33 0.66
CA ARG A 61 30.66 23.59 1.77
C ARG A 61 31.94 22.89 1.32
N PHE A 62 32.89 22.75 2.25
CA PHE A 62 34.11 21.99 1.97
C PHE A 62 33.84 20.49 1.69
N ARG A 63 32.88 19.89 2.41
CA ARG A 63 32.45 18.50 2.21
C ARG A 63 31.19 18.42 1.35
N VAL A 64 31.26 18.92 0.11
CA VAL A 64 30.12 18.97 -0.83
C VAL A 64 29.45 17.60 -0.96
N ASN A 65 30.21 16.53 -1.21
CA ASN A 65 29.64 15.19 -1.45
C ASN A 65 28.86 14.66 -0.25
N ALA A 66 29.42 14.78 0.96
CA ALA A 66 28.71 14.35 2.17
C ALA A 66 27.41 15.14 2.37
N CYS A 67 27.43 16.46 2.13
CA CYS A 67 26.22 17.28 2.18
C CYS A 67 25.18 16.82 1.14
N LEU A 68 25.61 16.58 -0.10
CA LEU A 68 24.73 16.13 -1.17
C LEU A 68 24.10 14.77 -0.86
N ASP A 69 24.86 13.86 -0.25
CA ASP A 69 24.36 12.54 0.13
C ASP A 69 23.30 12.66 1.23
N ASP A 70 23.56 13.44 2.29
CA ASP A 70 22.59 13.70 3.36
C ASP A 70 21.25 14.23 2.80
N VAL A 71 21.30 15.25 1.92
CA VAL A 71 20.07 15.85 1.37
C VAL A 71 19.34 14.91 0.42
N ARG A 72 20.04 14.02 -0.29
CA ARG A 72 19.45 12.98 -1.14
C ARG A 72 18.80 11.88 -0.32
N GLU A 73 19.42 11.48 0.78
CA GLU A 73 18.87 10.49 1.72
C GLU A 73 17.55 10.99 2.31
N ASP A 74 17.53 12.23 2.80
CA ASP A 74 16.31 12.88 3.31
C ASP A 74 15.20 12.92 2.26
N ARG A 75 15.51 13.37 1.04
CA ARG A 75 14.54 13.40 -0.07
C ARG A 75 14.01 11.99 -0.34
N THR A 76 14.89 10.99 -0.35
CA THR A 76 14.50 9.59 -0.58
C THR A 76 13.58 9.08 0.51
N ALA A 77 13.87 9.38 1.79
CA ALA A 77 13.02 9.01 2.92
C ALA A 77 11.62 9.63 2.81
N GLN A 78 11.53 10.91 2.48
CA GLN A 78 10.24 11.60 2.28
C GLN A 78 9.47 11.02 1.09
N MET A 79 10.16 10.73 -0.03
CA MET A 79 9.55 10.08 -1.20
C MET A 79 9.03 8.68 -0.88
N GLN A 80 9.72 7.91 -0.04
CA GLN A 80 9.22 6.61 0.43
C GLN A 80 7.96 6.77 1.27
N THR A 81 7.87 7.78 2.13
CA THR A 81 6.65 8.09 2.88
C THR A 81 5.48 8.39 1.96
N ALA A 82 5.67 9.23 0.94
CA ALA A 82 4.63 9.51 -0.06
C ALA A 82 4.18 8.22 -0.79
N ARG A 83 5.12 7.37 -1.20
CA ARG A 83 4.82 6.09 -1.87
C ARG A 83 3.99 5.14 -0.97
N LYS A 84 4.22 5.12 0.34
CA LYS A 84 3.42 4.32 1.27
C LYS A 84 1.96 4.79 1.31
N LEU A 85 1.73 6.11 1.29
CA LEU A 85 0.38 6.68 1.21
C LEU A 85 -0.30 6.36 -0.13
N GLU A 86 0.41 6.50 -1.25
CA GLU A 86 -0.10 6.13 -2.57
C GLU A 86 -0.47 4.65 -2.65
N ALA A 87 0.38 3.77 -2.11
CA ALA A 87 0.09 2.35 -2.04
C ALA A 87 -1.17 2.06 -1.20
N ARG A 88 -1.40 2.79 -0.11
CA ARG A 88 -2.62 2.69 0.69
C ARG A 88 -3.85 3.15 -0.08
N ALA A 89 -3.78 4.30 -0.76
CA ALA A 89 -4.85 4.80 -1.62
C ALA A 89 -5.21 3.80 -2.74
N ASN A 90 -4.20 3.20 -3.37
CA ASN A 90 -4.39 2.20 -4.43
C ASN A 90 -5.08 0.93 -3.92
N ARG A 91 -4.80 0.50 -2.68
CA ARG A 91 -5.50 -0.63 -2.06
C ARG A 91 -6.98 -0.33 -1.85
N ILE A 92 -7.33 0.89 -1.43
CA ILE A 92 -8.72 1.32 -1.24
C ILE A 92 -9.46 1.26 -2.58
N ASP A 93 -8.95 1.95 -3.61
CA ASP A 93 -9.59 2.00 -4.93
C ASP A 93 -9.74 0.60 -5.54
N ARG A 94 -8.73 -0.26 -5.37
CA ARG A 94 -8.80 -1.64 -5.85
C ARG A 94 -9.93 -2.39 -5.14
N GLY A 95 -10.07 -2.23 -3.83
CA GLY A 95 -11.16 -2.82 -3.07
C GLY A 95 -12.53 -2.35 -3.54
N GLU A 96 -12.70 -1.05 -3.79
CA GLU A 96 -13.95 -0.49 -4.33
C GLU A 96 -14.29 -1.03 -5.72
N ARG A 97 -13.29 -1.11 -6.61
CA ARG A 97 -13.47 -1.69 -7.95
C ARG A 97 -13.87 -3.16 -7.90
N ILE A 98 -13.28 -3.95 -6.99
CA ILE A 98 -13.64 -5.35 -6.80
C ILE A 98 -15.09 -5.46 -6.34
N LYS A 99 -15.48 -4.70 -5.30
CA LYS A 99 -16.87 -4.68 -4.80
C LYS A 99 -17.88 -4.32 -5.90
N ALA A 100 -17.58 -3.30 -6.70
CA ALA A 100 -18.44 -2.89 -7.81
C ALA A 100 -18.56 -3.98 -8.89
N MET A 101 -17.46 -4.69 -9.17
CA MET A 101 -17.46 -5.80 -10.13
C MET A 101 -18.29 -6.98 -9.60
N GLU A 102 -18.11 -7.36 -8.34
CA GLU A 102 -18.88 -8.43 -7.70
C GLU A 102 -20.38 -8.13 -7.69
N ALA A 103 -20.78 -6.89 -7.38
CA ALA A 103 -22.18 -6.47 -7.45
C ALA A 103 -22.77 -6.64 -8.86
N ARG A 104 -22.03 -6.24 -9.90
CA ARG A 104 -22.46 -6.40 -11.30
C ARG A 104 -22.62 -7.87 -11.70
N LEU A 105 -21.72 -8.74 -11.23
CA LEU A 105 -21.81 -10.18 -11.49
C LEU A 105 -23.06 -10.78 -10.84
N ARG A 106 -23.31 -10.45 -9.56
CA ARG A 106 -24.52 -10.91 -8.85
C ARG A 106 -25.80 -10.48 -9.55
N GLU A 107 -25.90 -9.20 -9.94
CA GLU A 107 -27.06 -8.74 -10.71
C GLU A 107 -27.22 -9.46 -12.05
N ALA A 108 -26.11 -9.78 -12.73
CA ALA A 108 -26.16 -10.51 -14.00
C ALA A 108 -26.62 -11.96 -13.80
N GLU A 109 -26.19 -12.61 -12.73
CA GLU A 109 -26.67 -13.95 -12.33
C GLU A 109 -28.15 -13.93 -11.98
N GLU A 110 -28.61 -12.96 -11.20
CA GLU A 110 -30.03 -12.78 -10.86
C GLU A 110 -30.89 -12.55 -12.11
N ARG A 111 -30.41 -11.73 -13.06
CA ARG A 111 -31.09 -11.52 -14.35
C ARG A 111 -31.19 -12.79 -15.17
N ARG A 112 -30.16 -13.64 -15.17
CA ARG A 112 -30.15 -14.95 -15.87
C ARG A 112 -31.05 -15.97 -15.18
N ALA A 113 -31.12 -15.95 -13.85
CA ALA A 113 -31.96 -16.86 -13.07
C ALA A 113 -33.45 -16.49 -13.13
N ARG A 114 -33.79 -15.26 -13.52
CA ARG A 114 -35.17 -14.81 -13.65
C ARG A 114 -35.84 -15.55 -14.83
N PRO A 115 -36.88 -16.37 -14.59
CA PRO A 115 -37.51 -17.14 -15.66
C PRO A 115 -38.14 -16.21 -16.68
N THR A 116 -37.84 -16.40 -17.97
CA THR A 116 -38.56 -15.75 -19.06
C THR A 116 -40.00 -16.26 -19.08
N PRO A 117 -41.02 -15.40 -19.04
CA PRO A 117 -42.39 -15.84 -19.16
C PRO A 117 -42.56 -16.52 -20.53
N VAL A 118 -42.89 -17.82 -20.51
CA VAL A 118 -43.23 -18.56 -21.72
C VAL A 118 -44.57 -18.02 -22.22
N PRO A 119 -44.68 -17.53 -23.46
CA PRO A 119 -45.97 -17.13 -24.01
C PRO A 119 -46.88 -18.35 -24.03
N LEU A 120 -48.06 -18.24 -23.41
CA LEU A 120 -49.10 -19.25 -23.53
C LEU A 120 -49.61 -19.24 -24.97
N VAL A 121 -49.11 -20.16 -25.79
CA VAL A 121 -49.68 -20.45 -27.11
C VAL A 121 -50.99 -21.23 -26.87
N PRO A 122 -52.15 -20.75 -27.36
CA PRO A 122 -53.40 -21.49 -27.24
C PRO A 122 -53.29 -22.85 -27.93
N LEU A 123 -53.66 -23.93 -27.23
CA LEU A 123 -53.74 -25.26 -27.81
C LEU A 123 -54.84 -25.29 -28.89
N PRO A 124 -54.58 -25.83 -30.09
CA PRO A 124 -55.63 -26.00 -31.09
C PRO A 124 -56.66 -27.00 -30.55
N GLY A 125 -57.91 -26.53 -30.38
CA GLY A 125 -59.03 -27.37 -29.98
C GLY A 125 -59.32 -28.41 -31.06
N ASN A 126 -59.39 -29.68 -30.65
CA ASN A 126 -59.86 -30.75 -31.52
C ASN A 126 -61.37 -30.54 -31.77
N GLN A 127 -61.72 -30.42 -33.05
CA GLN A 127 -63.10 -30.56 -33.54
C GLN A 127 -63.48 -32.03 -33.62
#